data_AF-A0A1Q5PUU8-F1
#
_entry.id   AF-A0A1Q5PUU8-F1
#
_cell.length_a   1.000
_cell.length_b   1.000
_cell.length_c   1.000
_cell.angle_alpha   90.00
_cell.angle_beta   90.00
_cell.angle_gamma   90.00
#
_symmetry.space_group_name_H-M   'P 1'
#
loop_
_entity.id
_entity.type
_entity.pdbx_description
1 polymer ?
#
loop_
_entity_poly.entity_id
_entity_poly.type
_entity_poly.pdbx_seq_one_letter_code
_entity_poly.pdbx_strand_id
1 'polypeptide(L)'
;MSYSDEEDGAVTRPIVINPDDVPPARVGTPIPHGPTPAAVVGTVLAVLLLVVGLAFAAWQVGDDAPKPAPTPTLNAVTPVDEEVLQWREMPVPGWDAALDRLWLACEEGQLQACDELAAEAPQKSAYRGFAETCGGRRSPSGERCG
;
A
#
# COMPACT_ATOMS: atom_id res chain seq x y z
N MET A 1 -2.86 -51.78 10.51
CA MET A 1 -1.82 -52.06 11.51
C MET A 1 -1.24 -50.73 11.98
N SER A 2 -1.33 -50.49 13.28
CA SER A 2 -0.88 -49.30 14.02
C SER A 2 0.64 -49.11 13.96
N TYR A 3 1.11 -47.87 13.99
CA TYR A 3 2.49 -47.56 14.36
C TYR A 3 2.48 -46.68 15.61
N SER A 4 3.35 -47.06 16.54
CA SER A 4 3.36 -46.71 17.96
C SER A 4 3.89 -45.31 18.27
N ASP A 5 3.49 -44.85 19.45
CA ASP A 5 4.08 -43.81 20.29
C ASP A 5 5.62 -43.77 20.28
N GLU A 6 6.18 -42.56 20.27
CA GLU A 6 7.50 -42.29 20.85
C GLU A 6 7.44 -40.96 21.62
N GLU A 7 7.23 -41.10 22.93
CA GLU A 7 7.35 -40.06 23.93
C GLU A 7 8.83 -39.79 24.26
N ASP A 8 9.36 -38.63 23.88
CA ASP A 8 10.68 -38.19 24.33
C ASP A 8 10.56 -37.36 25.62
N GLY A 9 10.90 -38.02 26.72
CA GLY A 9 10.85 -37.52 28.09
C GLY A 9 11.82 -36.36 28.36
N ALA A 10 11.29 -35.33 29.02
CA ALA A 10 12.07 -34.25 29.61
C ALA A 10 12.91 -34.77 30.79
N VAL A 11 14.22 -34.92 30.58
CA VAL A 11 15.18 -35.21 31.65
C VAL A 11 15.41 -33.95 32.48
N THR A 12 14.73 -33.84 33.63
CA THR A 12 15.00 -32.83 34.66
C THR A 12 16.29 -33.18 35.41
N ARG A 13 17.40 -32.50 35.08
CA ARG A 13 18.62 -32.56 35.89
C ARG A 13 18.56 -31.46 36.96
N PRO A 14 18.82 -31.76 38.25
CA PRO A 14 18.85 -30.74 39.28
C PRO A 14 20.04 -29.79 39.06
N ILE A 15 19.79 -28.48 39.17
CA ILE A 15 20.82 -27.44 39.14
C ILE A 15 21.51 -27.45 40.50
N VAL A 16 22.76 -27.89 40.54
CA VAL A 16 23.64 -27.73 41.70
C VAL A 16 24.34 -26.38 41.55
N ILE A 17 23.96 -25.38 42.36
CA ILE A 17 24.66 -24.08 42.42
C ILE A 17 25.83 -24.23 43.39
N ASN A 18 27.04 -23.98 42.90
CA ASN A 18 28.25 -24.01 43.72
C ASN A 18 28.32 -22.73 44.57
N PRO A 19 28.63 -22.82 45.88
CA PRO A 19 28.64 -21.67 46.78
C PRO A 19 29.73 -20.63 46.47
N ASP A 20 30.73 -20.98 45.65
CA ASP A 20 31.79 -20.06 45.23
C ASP A 20 31.34 -19.06 44.15
N ASP A 21 30.18 -19.28 43.52
CA ASP A 21 29.63 -18.41 42.46
C ASP A 21 28.77 -17.25 42.99
N VAL A 22 28.78 -16.96 44.31
CA VAL A 22 28.01 -15.85 44.88
C VAL A 22 28.87 -14.57 44.95
N PRO A 23 28.67 -13.57 44.08
CA PRO A 23 29.42 -12.32 44.14
C PRO A 23 29.04 -11.50 45.39
N PRO A 24 29.96 -10.68 45.93
CA PRO A 24 29.71 -9.89 47.12
C PRO A 24 28.63 -8.82 46.87
N ALA A 25 27.78 -8.62 47.87
CA ALA A 25 26.72 -7.60 47.85
C ALA A 25 27.32 -6.18 47.76
N ARG A 26 26.84 -5.37 46.81
CA ARG A 26 27.26 -3.98 46.66
C ARG A 26 26.53 -3.09 47.67
N VAL A 27 27.29 -2.31 48.42
CA VAL A 27 26.80 -1.27 49.33
C VAL A 27 26.17 -0.12 48.52
N GLY A 28 24.92 0.23 48.80
CA GLY A 28 24.18 1.27 48.08
C GLY A 28 24.60 2.71 48.45
N THR A 29 24.48 3.62 47.50
CA THR A 29 24.77 5.06 47.65
C THR A 29 23.55 5.85 48.18
N PRO A 30 23.75 7.01 48.85
CA PRO A 30 22.66 7.83 49.39
C PRO A 30 21.74 8.44 48.32
N ILE A 31 20.45 8.55 48.63
CA ILE A 31 19.37 9.01 47.74
C ILE A 31 19.25 10.55 47.79
N PRO A 32 19.25 11.26 46.65
CA PRO A 32 19.02 12.71 46.61
C PRO A 32 17.54 13.07 46.85
N HIS A 33 17.28 14.11 47.64
CA HIS A 33 15.93 14.64 47.90
C HIS A 33 15.42 15.48 46.72
N GLY A 34 14.16 15.24 46.34
CA GLY A 34 13.52 15.85 45.16
C GLY A 34 13.07 17.32 45.35
N PRO A 35 12.67 17.96 44.24
CA PRO A 35 12.30 19.38 44.20
C PRO A 35 10.98 19.69 44.93
N THR A 36 10.86 20.90 45.48
CA THR A 36 9.67 21.37 46.22
C THR A 36 8.45 21.61 45.30
N PRO A 37 7.22 21.46 45.81
CA PRO A 37 5.99 21.42 44.99
C PRO A 37 5.71 22.70 44.19
N ALA A 38 6.18 23.88 44.66
CA ALA A 38 6.01 25.14 43.94
C ALA A 38 6.80 25.20 42.61
N ALA A 39 7.99 24.57 42.57
CA ALA A 39 8.79 24.48 41.34
C ALA A 39 8.14 23.53 40.31
N VAL A 40 7.45 22.49 40.78
CA VAL A 40 6.78 21.49 39.93
C VAL A 40 5.59 22.11 39.20
N VAL A 41 4.75 22.88 39.91
CA VAL A 41 3.54 23.50 39.31
C VAL A 41 3.90 24.52 38.22
N GLY A 42 4.90 25.38 38.47
CA GLY A 42 5.36 26.35 37.47
C GLY A 42 5.92 25.69 36.20
N THR A 43 6.67 24.60 36.38
CA THR A 43 7.24 23.85 35.25
C THR A 43 6.16 23.17 34.41
N VAL A 44 5.14 22.57 35.05
CA VAL A 44 4.03 21.91 34.34
C VAL A 44 3.21 22.92 33.52
N LEU A 45 2.91 24.09 34.08
CA LEU A 45 2.17 25.15 33.37
C LEU A 45 2.96 25.70 32.17
N ALA A 46 4.26 25.94 32.33
CA ALA A 46 5.12 26.42 31.25
C ALA A 46 5.24 25.38 30.11
N VAL A 47 5.39 24.09 30.45
CA VAL A 47 5.43 23.01 29.47
C VAL A 47 4.08 22.86 28.76
N LEU A 48 2.96 22.93 29.47
CA LEU A 48 1.63 22.90 28.87
C LEU A 48 1.41 24.02 27.85
N LEU A 49 1.79 25.26 28.19
CA LEU A 49 1.67 26.40 27.28
C LEU A 49 2.56 26.26 26.04
N LEU A 50 3.79 25.77 26.21
CA LEU A 50 4.68 25.46 25.09
C LEU A 50 4.11 24.38 24.17
N VAL A 51 3.59 23.29 24.74
CA VAL A 51 3.01 22.17 23.97
C VAL A 51 1.76 22.63 23.21
N VAL A 52 0.87 23.37 23.86
CA VAL A 52 -0.35 23.89 23.22
C VAL A 52 -0.01 24.91 22.12
N GLY A 53 0.96 25.81 22.35
CA GLY A 53 1.41 26.77 21.35
C GLY A 53 2.07 26.11 20.13
N LEU A 54 2.94 25.11 20.35
CA LEU A 54 3.56 24.33 19.27
C LEU A 54 2.53 23.51 18.49
N ALA A 55 1.54 22.93 19.17
CA ALA A 55 0.45 22.24 18.52
C ALA A 55 -0.34 23.21 17.63
N PHE A 56 -0.76 24.37 18.15
CA PHE A 56 -1.58 25.33 17.39
C PHE A 56 -0.87 25.87 16.14
N ALA A 57 0.44 26.07 16.18
CA ALA A 57 1.24 26.44 15.01
C ALA A 57 1.28 25.34 13.93
N ALA A 58 1.10 24.06 14.32
CA ALA A 58 1.02 22.94 13.40
C ALA A 58 -0.39 22.73 12.78
N TRP A 59 -1.43 23.40 13.27
CA TRP A 59 -2.79 23.29 12.72
C TRP A 59 -3.12 24.32 11.63
N GLN A 60 -2.35 25.41 11.48
CA GLN A 60 -2.62 26.47 10.47
C GLN A 60 -1.78 26.35 9.18
N VAL A 61 -1.16 25.18 8.93
CA VAL A 61 -0.43 24.89 7.66
C VAL A 61 -1.12 23.72 6.94
N GLY A 62 -2.32 24.00 6.44
CA GLY A 62 -2.92 23.41 5.24
C GLY A 62 -3.45 24.61 4.44
N ASP A 63 -3.37 24.72 3.11
CA ASP A 63 -3.76 23.68 2.15
C ASP A 63 -3.16 23.83 0.74
N ASP A 64 -2.10 24.63 0.51
CA ASP A 64 -1.53 24.82 -0.85
C ASP A 64 -0.28 23.97 -1.13
N ALA A 65 -0.29 22.69 -0.73
CA ALA A 65 0.68 21.74 -1.27
C ALA A 65 0.28 21.41 -2.73
N PRO A 66 1.16 21.59 -3.74
CA PRO A 66 0.93 21.05 -5.06
C PRO A 66 0.68 19.56 -4.92
N LYS A 67 -0.52 19.11 -5.27
CA LYS A 67 -0.94 17.71 -5.16
C LYS A 67 0.17 16.83 -5.78
N PRO A 68 0.92 16.04 -4.99
CA PRO A 68 1.91 15.16 -5.57
C PRO A 68 1.18 14.22 -6.50
N ALA A 69 1.72 14.05 -7.72
CA ALA A 69 1.24 13.03 -8.64
C ALA A 69 1.17 11.70 -7.87
N PRO A 70 0.08 10.93 -8.00
CA PRO A 70 -0.08 9.72 -7.21
C PRO A 70 1.09 8.78 -7.50
N THR A 71 1.92 8.52 -6.49
CA THR A 71 2.81 7.36 -6.48
C THR A 71 1.92 6.12 -6.58
N PRO A 72 2.18 5.18 -7.50
CA PRO A 72 1.37 3.97 -7.61
C PRO A 72 1.57 3.11 -6.36
N THR A 73 0.73 3.31 -5.35
CA THR A 73 0.51 2.34 -4.29
C THR A 73 -0.40 1.26 -4.86
N LEU A 74 0.08 0.02 -4.82
CA LEU A 74 -0.57 -1.19 -5.36
C LEU A 74 -2.05 -1.37 -4.93
N ASN A 75 -2.51 -0.65 -3.91
CA ASN A 75 -3.83 -0.80 -3.32
C ASN A 75 -4.65 0.51 -3.26
N ALA A 76 -4.25 1.57 -3.98
CA ALA A 76 -5.04 2.80 -4.10
C ALA A 76 -5.63 2.93 -5.52
N VAL A 77 -6.38 1.91 -5.91
CA VAL A 77 -7.28 1.96 -7.07
C VAL A 77 -8.54 2.64 -6.53
N THR A 78 -8.76 3.92 -6.87
CA THR A 78 -10.14 4.46 -7.00
C THR A 78 -10.93 3.46 -7.85
N PRO A 79 -12.27 3.40 -7.88
CA PRO A 79 -12.91 2.69 -8.98
C PRO A 79 -12.44 3.37 -10.28
N VAL A 80 -11.35 2.85 -10.86
CA VAL A 80 -11.04 2.95 -12.27
C VAL A 80 -12.32 2.40 -12.84
N ASP A 81 -13.07 3.26 -13.52
CA ASP A 81 -14.39 2.96 -14.04
C ASP A 81 -14.40 1.50 -14.44
N GLU A 82 -15.15 0.64 -13.73
CA GLU A 82 -14.95 -0.83 -13.81
C GLU A 82 -14.96 -1.31 -15.27
N GLU A 83 -15.68 -0.57 -16.11
CA GLU A 83 -15.73 -0.66 -17.55
C GLU A 83 -14.35 -0.61 -18.23
N VAL A 84 -13.48 0.34 -17.89
CA VAL A 84 -12.14 0.50 -18.50
C VAL A 84 -11.23 -0.67 -18.12
N LEU A 85 -11.30 -1.16 -16.88
CA LEU A 85 -10.54 -2.35 -16.46
C LEU A 85 -11.04 -3.59 -17.19
N GLN A 86 -12.34 -3.76 -17.31
CA GLN A 86 -12.93 -4.90 -18.02
C GLN A 86 -12.42 -5.02 -19.46
N TRP A 87 -12.22 -3.90 -20.16
CA TRP A 87 -11.68 -3.92 -21.53
C TRP A 87 -10.19 -4.23 -21.59
N ARG A 88 -9.37 -3.83 -20.60
CA ARG A 88 -7.92 -4.14 -20.56
C ARG A 88 -7.64 -5.60 -20.27
N GLU A 89 -8.42 -6.22 -19.40
CA GLU A 89 -8.30 -7.65 -19.10
C GLU A 89 -8.98 -8.55 -20.15
N MET A 90 -9.62 -7.97 -21.16
CA MET A 90 -10.35 -8.75 -22.16
C MET A 90 -9.37 -9.42 -23.14
N PRO A 91 -9.43 -10.75 -23.30
CA PRO A 91 -8.53 -11.45 -24.20
C PRO A 91 -8.89 -11.16 -25.66
N VAL A 92 -7.91 -11.33 -26.54
CA VAL A 92 -8.09 -11.27 -28.00
C VAL A 92 -9.18 -12.28 -28.42
N PRO A 93 -10.21 -11.87 -29.20
CA PRO A 93 -11.32 -12.77 -29.55
C PRO A 93 -10.93 -13.99 -30.41
N GLY A 94 -9.90 -13.88 -31.26
CA GLY A 94 -9.35 -15.02 -31.98
C GLY A 94 -10.16 -15.46 -33.22
N TRP A 95 -11.16 -14.66 -33.63
CA TRP A 95 -12.05 -14.99 -34.76
C TRP A 95 -11.53 -14.49 -36.11
N ASP A 96 -10.63 -13.51 -36.11
CA ASP A 96 -10.09 -12.90 -37.31
C ASP A 96 -8.65 -12.46 -37.05
N ALA A 97 -7.69 -13.12 -37.71
CA ALA A 97 -6.26 -12.89 -37.48
C ALA A 97 -5.79 -11.48 -37.92
N ALA A 98 -6.51 -10.78 -38.79
CA ALA A 98 -6.19 -9.40 -39.12
C ALA A 98 -6.65 -8.46 -38.00
N LEU A 99 -7.89 -8.63 -37.53
CA LEU A 99 -8.41 -7.85 -36.40
C LEU A 99 -7.69 -8.17 -35.09
N ASP A 100 -7.26 -9.41 -34.86
CA ASP A 100 -6.46 -9.79 -33.68
C ASP A 100 -5.10 -9.08 -33.66
N ARG A 101 -4.48 -8.90 -34.83
CA ARG A 101 -3.22 -8.12 -34.93
C ARG A 101 -3.44 -6.65 -34.61
N LEU A 102 -4.53 -6.08 -35.10
CA LEU A 102 -4.91 -4.69 -34.79
C LEU A 102 -5.26 -4.54 -33.31
N TRP A 103 -5.92 -5.53 -32.69
CA TRP A 103 -6.19 -5.56 -31.25
C TRP A 103 -4.91 -5.49 -30.44
N LEU A 104 -3.95 -6.38 -30.72
CA LEU A 104 -2.67 -6.41 -30.00
C LEU A 104 -1.89 -5.09 -30.18
N ALA A 105 -1.82 -4.56 -31.40
CA ALA A 105 -1.17 -3.27 -31.65
C ALA A 105 -1.86 -2.12 -30.91
N CYS A 106 -3.20 -2.12 -30.86
CA CYS A 106 -3.98 -1.14 -30.12
C CYS A 106 -3.74 -1.24 -28.60
N GLU A 107 -3.69 -2.46 -28.07
CA GLU A 107 -3.34 -2.77 -26.68
C GLU A 107 -1.94 -2.24 -26.32
N GLU A 108 -0.96 -2.46 -27.20
CA GLU A 108 0.43 -1.96 -27.08
C GLU A 108 0.56 -0.43 -27.12
N GLY A 109 -0.51 0.30 -27.48
CA GLY A 109 -0.51 1.77 -27.49
C GLY A 109 -0.50 2.41 -28.87
N GLN A 110 -0.60 1.64 -29.94
CA GLN A 110 -0.64 2.19 -31.30
C GLN A 110 -2.05 2.73 -31.60
N LEU A 111 -2.26 4.03 -31.32
CA LEU A 111 -3.57 4.68 -31.43
C LEU A 111 -4.16 4.62 -32.86
N GLN A 112 -3.30 4.65 -33.87
CA GLN A 112 -3.69 4.45 -35.27
C GLN A 112 -4.26 3.03 -35.51
N ALA A 113 -3.71 2.00 -34.86
CA ALA A 113 -4.23 0.64 -34.96
C ALA A 113 -5.60 0.52 -34.25
N CYS A 114 -5.84 1.28 -33.18
CA CYS A 114 -7.18 1.35 -32.57
C CYS A 114 -8.20 1.96 -33.54
N ASP A 115 -7.85 3.04 -34.24
CA ASP A 115 -8.71 3.67 -35.23
C ASP A 115 -9.03 2.72 -36.40
N GLU A 116 -8.02 2.02 -36.90
CA GLU A 116 -8.16 1.01 -37.96
C GLU A 116 -9.04 -0.16 -37.50
N LEU A 117 -8.83 -0.65 -36.27
CA LEU A 117 -9.65 -1.70 -35.69
C LEU A 117 -11.12 -1.26 -35.58
N ALA A 118 -11.40 -0.03 -35.13
CA ALA A 118 -12.75 0.49 -35.03
C ALA A 118 -13.45 0.62 -36.40
N ALA A 119 -12.68 0.91 -37.45
CA ALA A 119 -13.17 1.08 -38.82
C ALA A 119 -13.46 -0.27 -39.51
N GLU A 120 -12.58 -1.26 -39.33
CA GLU A 120 -12.70 -2.57 -39.95
C GLU A 120 -13.63 -3.53 -39.18
N ALA A 121 -13.71 -3.39 -37.86
CA ALA A 121 -14.47 -4.28 -37.03
C ALA A 121 -15.99 -4.18 -37.27
N PRO A 122 -16.71 -5.32 -37.23
CA PRO A 122 -18.16 -5.31 -37.28
C PRO A 122 -18.78 -4.46 -36.18
N GLN A 123 -19.92 -3.85 -36.49
CA GLN A 123 -20.69 -3.08 -35.52
C GLN A 123 -21.07 -3.93 -34.31
N LYS A 124 -20.97 -3.35 -33.10
CA LYS A 124 -21.25 -4.03 -31.82
C LYS A 124 -20.42 -5.29 -31.54
N SER A 125 -19.27 -5.44 -32.19
CA SER A 125 -18.31 -6.51 -31.88
C SER A 125 -17.42 -6.15 -30.69
N ALA A 126 -16.82 -7.17 -30.05
CA ALA A 126 -15.81 -6.97 -29.02
C ALA A 126 -14.63 -6.15 -29.56
N TYR A 127 -14.18 -6.44 -30.79
CA TYR A 127 -13.12 -5.68 -31.47
C TYR A 127 -13.41 -4.19 -31.50
N ARG A 128 -14.62 -3.82 -31.91
CA ARG A 128 -15.03 -2.42 -31.98
C ARG A 128 -15.16 -1.79 -30.60
N GLY A 129 -15.78 -2.49 -29.64
CA GLY A 129 -15.90 -1.99 -28.27
C GLY A 129 -14.53 -1.69 -27.65
N PHE A 130 -13.58 -2.61 -27.79
CA PHE A 130 -12.21 -2.41 -27.33
C PHE A 130 -11.49 -1.27 -28.07
N ALA A 131 -11.62 -1.20 -29.40
CA ALA A 131 -11.06 -0.10 -30.18
C ALA A 131 -11.58 1.27 -29.73
N GLU A 132 -12.89 1.37 -29.43
CA GLU A 132 -13.54 2.60 -28.97
C GLU A 132 -13.07 3.04 -27.58
N THR A 133 -12.43 2.17 -26.80
CA THR A 133 -11.75 2.50 -25.53
C THR A 133 -10.30 2.96 -25.70
N CYS A 134 -9.82 3.03 -26.94
CA CYS A 134 -8.40 3.18 -27.28
C CYS A 134 -7.53 2.15 -26.55
N GLY A 135 -7.88 0.86 -26.66
CA GLY A 135 -7.09 -0.20 -26.03
C GLY A 135 -7.15 -0.17 -24.50
N GLY A 136 -8.33 0.13 -23.95
CA GLY A 136 -8.60 0.17 -22.51
C GLY A 136 -7.99 1.38 -21.79
N ARG A 137 -7.73 2.48 -22.51
CA ARG A 137 -7.17 3.72 -21.91
C ARG A 137 -8.23 4.72 -21.49
N ARG A 138 -9.43 4.63 -22.06
CA ARG A 138 -10.58 5.49 -21.76
C ARG A 138 -11.88 4.75 -21.93
N SER A 139 -12.98 5.30 -21.43
CA SER A 139 -14.32 4.77 -21.69
C SER A 139 -14.65 4.77 -23.19
N PRO A 140 -15.49 3.84 -23.66
CA PRO A 140 -15.88 3.78 -25.06
C PRO A 140 -16.69 5.02 -25.45
N SER A 141 -16.19 5.82 -26.40
CA SER A 141 -16.85 7.06 -26.85
C SER A 141 -17.17 7.09 -28.35
N GLY A 142 -16.65 6.14 -29.14
CA GLY A 142 -16.77 6.17 -30.61
C GLY A 142 -15.92 7.26 -31.29
N GLU A 143 -15.20 8.06 -30.52
CA GLU A 143 -14.26 9.06 -31.03
C GLU A 143 -12.94 8.40 -31.44
N ARG A 144 -12.18 9.08 -32.30
CA ARG A 144 -10.84 8.63 -32.71
C ARG A 144 -9.85 8.68 -31.54
N CYS A 145 -8.80 7.88 -31.64
CA CYS A 145 -7.80 7.70 -30.60
C CYS A 145 -6.58 8.62 -30.74
N GLY A 146 -6.41 9.34 -31.87
CA GLY A 146 -5.28 10.26 -32.13
C GLY A 146 -5.58 11.32 -33.17
#